data_AF-A0A165YZX9-F1
#
_entry.id   AF-A0A165YZX9-F1
#
_cell.length_a   1.000
_cell.length_b   1.000
_cell.length_c   1.000
_cell.angle_alpha   90.00
_cell.angle_beta   90.00
_cell.angle_gamma   90.00
#
_symmetry.space_group_name_H-M   'P 1'
#
loop_
_entity.id
_entity.type
_entity.pdbx_description
1 polymer ?
#
loop_
_entity_poly.entity_id
_entity_poly.type
_entity_poly.pdbx_seq_one_letter_code
_entity_poly.pdbx_strand_id
1 'polypeptide(L)'
;MNSKNKKFLVIGIIIAIVIAALAPFLASSNPDGLESATEKLNPQALEIEPVHESPMPDYMIPSFGESPISGSIAIIIGVIIVFALAYTAGIVLKRRN
;
A
#
# COMPACT_ATOMS: atom_id res chain seq x y z
N MET A 1 -6.59 -7.45 26.40
CA MET A 1 -7.46 -6.62 25.53
C MET A 1 -8.90 -7.07 25.71
N ASN A 2 -9.82 -6.16 26.03
CA ASN A 2 -11.24 -6.49 26.25
C ASN A 2 -11.94 -6.89 24.93
N SER A 3 -13.08 -7.58 25.01
CA SER A 3 -13.88 -8.07 23.88
C SER A 3 -14.31 -6.97 22.91
N LYS A 4 -14.67 -5.78 23.41
CA LYS A 4 -15.00 -4.61 22.56
C LYS A 4 -13.82 -4.18 21.69
N ASN A 5 -12.63 -4.06 22.27
CA ASN A 5 -11.41 -3.67 21.55
C ASN A 5 -10.99 -4.74 20.54
N LYS A 6 -11.17 -6.03 20.86
CA LYS A 6 -10.96 -7.14 19.92
C LYS A 6 -11.91 -7.03 18.72
N LYS A 7 -13.20 -6.81 18.96
CA LYS A 7 -14.19 -6.64 17.87
C LYS A 7 -13.85 -5.44 17.00
N PHE A 8 -13.52 -4.30 17.61
CA PHE A 8 -13.13 -3.09 16.88
C PHE A 8 -11.92 -3.35 15.97
N LEU A 9 -10.88 -3.99 16.50
CA LEU A 9 -9.67 -4.30 15.74
C LEU A 9 -9.95 -5.25 14.56
N VAL A 10 -10.72 -6.32 14.79
CA VAL A 10 -11.07 -7.28 13.74
C VAL A 10 -11.90 -6.61 12.64
N ILE A 11 -12.92 -5.83 13.00
CA ILE A 11 -13.76 -5.12 12.02
C ILE A 11 -12.91 -4.12 11.22
N GLY A 12 -12.04 -3.36 11.89
CA GLY A 12 -11.15 -2.41 11.22
C GLY A 12 -10.21 -3.08 10.21
N ILE A 13 -9.62 -4.23 10.55
CA ILE A 13 -8.77 -4.99 9.64
C ILE A 13 -9.57 -5.51 8.43
N ILE A 14 -10.78 -6.03 8.65
CA ILE A 14 -11.65 -6.50 7.55
C ILE A 14 -11.94 -5.35 6.58
N ILE A 15 -12.32 -4.17 7.10
CA ILE A 15 -12.59 -2.99 6.27
C ILE A 15 -11.33 -2.58 5.50
N ALA A 16 -10.16 -2.55 6.15
CA ALA A 16 -8.90 -2.20 5.51
C ALA A 16 -8.54 -3.18 4.38
N ILE A 17 -8.73 -4.49 4.58
CA ILE A 17 -8.48 -5.51 3.55
C ILE A 17 -9.45 -5.36 2.37
N VAL A 18 -10.73 -5.08 2.63
CA VAL A 18 -11.72 -4.86 1.57
C VAL A 18 -11.33 -3.64 0.73
N ILE A 19 -10.93 -2.54 1.37
CA ILE A 19 -10.45 -1.34 0.66
C ILE A 19 -9.19 -1.67 -0.15
N ALA A 20 -8.22 -2.34 0.45
CA ALA A 20 -6.98 -2.73 -0.22
C ALA A 20 -7.22 -3.62 -1.45
N ALA A 21 -8.18 -4.55 -1.36
CA ALA A 21 -8.54 -5.44 -2.46
C ALA A 21 -9.20 -4.69 -3.62
N LEU A 22 -10.06 -3.70 -3.33
CA LEU A 22 -10.86 -3.00 -4.34
C LEU A 22 -10.20 -1.75 -4.91
N ALA A 23 -9.32 -1.09 -4.15
CA ALA A 23 -8.75 0.20 -4.54
C ALA A 23 -8.09 0.20 -5.93
N PRO A 24 -7.27 -0.79 -6.32
CA PRO A 24 -6.65 -0.82 -7.65
C PRO A 24 -7.65 -0.94 -8.81
N PHE A 25 -8.80 -1.59 -8.59
CA PHE A 25 -9.85 -1.69 -9.61
C PHE A 25 -10.63 -0.39 -9.81
N LEU A 26 -10.61 0.47 -8.79
CA LEU A 26 -11.27 1.78 -8.80
C LEU A 26 -10.30 2.92 -9.08
N ALA A 27 -8.99 2.63 -9.17
CA ALA A 27 -7.97 3.62 -9.43
C ALA A 27 -8.09 4.17 -10.86
N SER A 28 -7.88 5.46 -11.01
CA SER A 28 -7.88 6.15 -12.30
C SER A 28 -6.66 5.72 -13.12
N SER A 29 -6.85 5.51 -14.43
CA SER A 29 -5.77 5.29 -15.39
C SER A 29 -5.13 6.57 -15.92
N ASN A 30 -5.70 7.74 -15.59
CA ASN A 30 -5.10 9.03 -15.95
C ASN A 30 -3.86 9.33 -15.10
N PRO A 31 -2.86 10.03 -15.65
CA PRO A 31 -1.66 10.43 -14.92
C PRO A 31 -2.04 11.27 -13.70
N ASP A 32 -1.30 11.07 -12.62
CA ASP A 32 -1.54 11.84 -11.40
C ASP A 32 -1.08 13.30 -11.57
N GLY A 33 -1.29 14.12 -10.55
CA GLY A 33 -0.92 15.54 -10.62
C GLY A 33 0.58 15.77 -10.78
N LEU A 34 1.41 14.86 -10.28
CA LEU A 34 2.87 14.96 -10.37
C LEU A 34 3.34 14.57 -11.77
N GLU A 35 2.84 13.46 -12.29
CA GLU A 35 3.14 12.94 -13.61
C GLU A 35 2.65 13.93 -14.69
N SER A 36 1.38 14.38 -14.62
CA SER A 36 0.84 15.33 -15.60
C SER A 36 1.55 16.70 -15.58
N ALA A 37 2.05 17.15 -14.42
CA ALA A 37 2.87 18.35 -14.35
C ALA A 37 4.27 18.13 -14.96
N THR A 38 4.85 16.95 -14.72
CA THR A 38 6.17 16.56 -15.23
C THR A 38 6.14 16.41 -16.75
N GLU A 39 5.11 15.77 -17.33
CA GLU A 39 4.90 15.69 -18.78
C GLU A 39 4.93 17.07 -19.46
N LYS A 40 4.40 18.11 -18.80
CA LYS A 40 4.33 19.46 -19.37
C LYS A 40 5.64 20.24 -19.25
N LEU A 41 6.41 20.01 -18.18
CA LEU A 41 7.60 20.79 -17.85
C LEU A 41 8.88 20.13 -18.35
N ASN A 42 9.01 18.81 -18.21
CA ASN A 42 10.16 18.04 -18.62
C ASN A 42 9.77 16.56 -18.86
N PRO A 43 9.26 16.20 -20.05
CA PRO A 43 8.82 14.84 -20.36
C PRO A 43 9.90 13.78 -20.14
N GLN A 44 11.16 14.13 -20.38
CA GLN A 44 12.30 13.22 -20.26
C GLN A 44 12.53 12.75 -18.82
N ALA A 45 12.00 13.47 -17.82
CA ALA A 45 12.10 13.08 -16.43
C ALA A 45 11.27 11.82 -16.08
N LEU A 46 10.28 11.45 -16.91
CA LEU A 46 9.46 10.26 -16.70
C LEU A 46 10.14 8.97 -17.15
N GLU A 47 11.14 9.07 -18.04
CA GLU A 47 11.90 7.92 -18.54
C GLU A 47 13.18 7.65 -17.73
N ILE A 48 13.38 8.37 -16.63
CA ILE A 48 14.56 8.17 -15.78
C ILE A 48 14.37 6.87 -15.00
N GLU A 49 15.16 5.86 -15.35
CA GLU A 49 15.20 4.63 -14.56
C GLU A 49 15.72 4.92 -13.14
N PRO A 50 15.12 4.28 -12.12
CA PRO A 50 15.52 4.49 -10.75
C PRO A 50 16.96 3.98 -10.53
N VAL A 51 17.75 4.74 -9.77
CA VAL A 51 19.12 4.33 -9.38
C VAL A 51 19.11 3.01 -8.60
N HIS A 52 18.01 2.72 -7.90
CA HIS A 52 17.78 1.47 -7.21
C HIS A 52 16.34 1.01 -7.40
N GLU A 53 16.18 -0.22 -7.89
CA GLU A 53 14.88 -0.86 -8.08
C GLU A 53 14.19 -1.10 -6.73
N SER A 54 12.91 -0.74 -6.67
CA SER A 54 12.05 -1.04 -5.53
C SER A 54 11.75 -2.54 -5.50
N PRO A 55 11.51 -3.17 -4.32
CA PRO A 55 11.05 -4.55 -4.27
C PRO A 55 9.71 -4.82 -4.99
N MET A 56 8.86 -3.79 -5.09
CA MET A 56 7.57 -3.81 -5.79
C MET A 56 7.37 -2.45 -6.48
N PRO A 57 8.03 -2.18 -7.61
CA PRO A 57 7.84 -0.95 -8.37
C PRO A 57 6.39 -0.91 -8.87
N ASP A 58 5.75 0.26 -8.79
CA ASP A 58 4.36 0.47 -9.20
C ASP A 58 3.34 -0.55 -8.66
N TYR A 59 3.59 -1.09 -7.46
CA TYR A 59 2.78 -2.13 -6.83
C TYR A 59 2.71 -3.44 -7.65
N MET A 60 3.71 -3.68 -8.48
CA MET A 60 3.84 -4.87 -9.31
C MET A 60 4.49 -6.03 -8.55
N ILE A 61 3.89 -7.21 -8.72
CA ILE A 61 4.37 -8.48 -8.23
C ILE A 61 4.69 -9.33 -9.46
N PRO A 62 5.93 -9.82 -9.61
CA PRO A 62 6.39 -10.52 -10.82
C PRO A 62 5.50 -11.69 -11.27
N SER A 63 4.84 -12.37 -10.34
CA SER A 63 3.95 -13.50 -10.63
C SER A 63 2.57 -13.11 -11.18
N PHE A 64 2.17 -11.85 -11.07
CA PHE A 64 0.84 -11.37 -11.46
C PHE A 64 0.84 -10.29 -12.56
N GLY A 65 2.01 -9.72 -12.88
CA GLY A 65 2.18 -8.75 -13.98
C GLY A 65 1.43 -7.43 -13.77
N GLU A 66 1.22 -6.68 -14.86
CA GLU A 66 0.47 -5.42 -14.88
C GLU A 66 -1.03 -5.68 -14.78
N SER A 67 -1.51 -5.94 -13.57
CA SER A 67 -2.91 -6.22 -13.30
C SER A 67 -3.34 -5.56 -11.99
N PRO A 68 -4.60 -5.09 -11.87
CA PRO A 68 -5.15 -4.63 -10.60
C PRO A 68 -5.00 -5.67 -9.48
N ILE A 69 -4.99 -6.97 -9.82
CA ILE A 69 -4.75 -8.07 -8.87
C ILE A 69 -3.37 -7.95 -8.21
N SER A 70 -2.34 -7.59 -8.99
CA SER A 70 -1.00 -7.36 -8.46
C SER A 70 -1.01 -6.22 -7.44
N GLY A 71 -1.61 -5.09 -7.82
CA GLY A 71 -1.75 -3.93 -6.92
C GLY A 71 -2.49 -4.28 -5.64
N SER A 72 -3.56 -5.08 -5.72
CA SER A 72 -4.36 -5.47 -4.56
C SER A 72 -3.53 -6.29 -3.58
N ILE A 73 -2.75 -7.25 -4.08
CA ILE A 73 -1.88 -8.08 -3.25
C ILE A 73 -0.76 -7.24 -2.63
N ALA A 74 -0.13 -6.34 -3.38
CA ALA A 74 0.92 -5.45 -2.89
C ALA A 74 0.41 -4.55 -1.74
N ILE A 75 -0.77 -3.95 -1.90
CA ILE A 75 -1.38 -3.12 -0.85
C ILE A 75 -1.75 -3.97 0.37
N ILE A 76 -2.31 -5.17 0.20
CA ILE A 76 -2.62 -6.08 1.32
C ILE A 76 -1.37 -6.44 2.10
N ILE A 77 -0.26 -6.75 1.41
CA ILE A 77 1.04 -7.02 2.04
C ILE A 77 1.48 -5.79 2.86
N GLY A 78 1.40 -4.59 2.27
CA GLY A 78 1.70 -3.33 2.97
C GLY A 78 0.87 -3.13 4.23
N VAL A 79 -0.44 -3.35 4.16
CA VAL A 79 -1.35 -3.26 5.32
C VAL A 79 -0.93 -4.23 6.44
N ILE A 80 -0.60 -5.48 6.10
CA ILE A 80 -0.16 -6.49 7.08
C ILE A 80 1.15 -6.09 7.74
N ILE A 81 2.14 -5.64 6.94
CA ILE A 81 3.45 -5.22 7.44
C ILE A 81 3.30 -4.03 8.39
N VAL A 82 2.62 -2.97 7.96
CA VAL A 82 2.45 -1.75 8.76
C VAL A 82 1.67 -2.05 10.03
N PHE A 83 0.60 -2.86 9.95
CA PHE A 83 -0.16 -3.28 11.11
C PHE A 83 0.70 -4.06 12.11
N ALA A 84 1.49 -5.02 11.64
CA ALA A 84 2.39 -5.81 12.49
C ALA A 84 3.43 -4.92 13.18
N LEU A 85 4.05 -3.99 12.45
CA LEU A 85 5.01 -3.04 13.00
C LEU A 85 4.38 -2.13 14.05
N ALA A 86 3.24 -1.52 13.74
CA ALA A 86 2.54 -0.63 14.68
C ALA A 86 2.08 -1.38 15.95
N TYR A 87 1.54 -2.59 15.77
CA TYR A 87 1.06 -3.42 16.89
C TYR A 87 2.22 -3.87 17.79
N THR A 88 3.32 -4.33 17.21
CA THR A 88 4.51 -4.75 17.96
C THR A 88 5.18 -3.57 18.66
N ALA A 89 5.31 -2.41 17.99
CA ALA A 89 5.80 -1.19 18.60
C ALA A 89 4.94 -0.79 19.82
N GLY A 90 3.61 -0.83 19.69
CA GLY A 90 2.69 -0.56 20.79
C GLY A 90 2.86 -1.51 21.98
N ILE A 91 3.10 -2.81 21.73
CA ILE A 91 3.39 -3.78 22.80
C ILE A 91 4.73 -3.47 23.50
N VAL A 92 5.78 -3.18 22.72
CA VAL A 92 7.12 -2.89 23.26
C VAL A 92 7.10 -1.62 24.10
N LEU A 93 6.45 -0.56 23.62
CA LEU A 93 6.29 0.70 24.34
C LEU A 93 5.49 0.53 25.62
N LYS A 94 4.40 -0.27 25.58
CA LYS A 94 3.62 -0.58 26.78
C LYS A 94 4.45 -1.27 27.87
N ARG A 95 5.44 -2.09 27.51
CA ARG A 95 6.29 -2.79 28.50
C ARG A 95 7.32 -1.87 29.17
N ARG A 96 7.54 -0.67 28.63
CA ARG A 96 8.49 0.33 29.16
C ARG A 96 7.85 1.31 30.15
N ASN A 97 6.52 1.36 30.22
CA ASN A 97 5.74 2.07 31.24
C ASN A 97 5.18 1.08 32.26
#